data_AF-B7VTV1-F1
#
_entry.id   AF-B7VTV1-F1
#
_cell.length_a   1.000
_cell.length_b   1.000
_cell.length_c   1.000
_cell.angle_alpha   90.00
_cell.angle_beta   90.00
_cell.angle_gamma   90.00
#
_symmetry.space_group_name_H-M   'P 1'
#
loop_
_entity.id
_entity.type
_entity.pdbx_description
1 polymer ?
#
loop_
_entity_poly.entity_id
_entity_poly.type
_entity_poly.pdbx_seq_one_letter_code
_entity_poly.pdbx_strand_id
1 'polypeptide(L)'
;MAYSAEEGMFKVIKDLKTGEYIELGHSRGYPEFLWAEDSSYLYYVDKFEGWKYTLATDAKQQVETEFNEYSVIYNGNRYMVDEYGVGVFDEATDTELYSIVPDNARPADEARFRKKSLSPNGRFAWAETRSHRYIIDVKNKSFQSEEIIPRAMGKFRYFEILGKDAKYIHEGATRVVVSKLTEEKHFGPYLKWKQTNSGHSADLSSLYNAFANNGDFVKGEEL
;
A
#
# COMPACT_ATOMS: atom_id res chain seq x y z
N MET A 1 10.94 9.09 -5.09
CA MET A 1 11.42 9.30 -3.69
C MET A 1 11.10 10.74 -3.31
N ALA A 2 10.78 11.01 -2.04
CA ALA A 2 10.62 12.38 -1.55
C ALA A 2 11.60 12.66 -0.40
N TYR A 3 12.16 13.88 -0.33
CA TYR A 3 12.99 14.33 0.79
C TYR A 3 12.69 15.78 1.17
N SER A 4 12.84 16.12 2.45
CA SER A 4 12.63 17.47 2.98
C SER A 4 13.92 18.28 2.93
N ALA A 5 13.82 19.54 2.51
CA ALA A 5 14.87 20.55 2.61
C ALA A 5 14.26 21.89 3.03
N GLU A 6 15.06 22.92 3.34
CA GLU A 6 14.56 24.25 3.78
C GLU A 6 13.53 24.84 2.81
N GLU A 7 13.66 24.53 1.51
CA GLU A 7 12.82 25.04 0.41
C GLU A 7 11.50 24.29 0.21
N GLY A 8 11.30 23.12 0.83
CA GLY A 8 10.10 22.29 0.63
C GLY A 8 10.36 20.79 0.62
N MET A 9 9.44 20.04 0.01
CA MET A 9 9.59 18.60 -0.19
C MET A 9 9.85 18.30 -1.66
N PHE A 10 11.09 17.91 -1.96
CA PHE A 10 11.53 17.54 -3.30
C PHE A 10 11.00 16.16 -3.66
N LYS A 11 10.34 16.06 -4.80
CA LYS A 11 9.79 14.84 -5.37
C LYS A 11 10.59 14.54 -6.62
N VAL A 12 11.29 13.41 -6.63
CA VAL A 12 12.22 13.07 -7.70
C VAL A 12 12.12 11.61 -8.13
N ILE A 13 12.39 11.37 -9.41
CA ILE A 13 12.80 10.06 -9.95
C ILE A 13 14.33 10.06 -9.94
N LYS A 14 14.94 9.02 -9.40
CA LYS A 14 16.40 8.90 -9.33
C LYS A 14 16.86 7.68 -10.10
N ASP A 15 17.78 7.87 -11.05
CA ASP A 15 18.52 6.78 -11.66
C ASP A 15 19.57 6.28 -10.66
N LEU A 16 19.49 5.00 -10.29
CA LEU A 16 20.39 4.42 -9.30
C LEU A 16 21.79 4.14 -9.83
N LYS A 17 21.96 4.04 -11.15
CA LYS A 17 23.24 3.75 -11.82
C LYS A 17 24.05 5.01 -12.08
N THR A 18 23.42 6.06 -12.60
CA THR A 18 24.09 7.35 -12.90
C THR A 18 24.05 8.30 -11.72
N GLY A 19 23.06 8.17 -10.84
CA GLY A 19 22.82 9.10 -9.73
C GLY A 19 22.08 10.37 -10.14
N GLU A 20 21.75 10.52 -11.43
CA GLU A 20 20.97 11.63 -11.94
C GLU A 20 19.53 11.59 -11.41
N TYR A 21 18.90 12.76 -11.33
CA TYR A 21 17.53 12.88 -10.87
C TYR A 21 16.70 13.75 -11.81
N ILE A 22 15.44 13.37 -11.96
CA ILE A 22 14.40 14.14 -12.62
C ILE A 22 13.55 14.75 -11.52
N GLU A 23 13.50 16.09 -11.45
CA GLU A 23 12.62 16.80 -10.53
C GLU A 23 11.17 16.73 -11.03
N LEU A 24 10.27 16.23 -10.19
CA LEU A 24 8.84 16.20 -10.44
C LEU A 24 8.16 17.46 -9.90
N GLY A 25 8.51 17.86 -8.67
CA GLY A 25 8.02 19.05 -7.99
C GLY A 25 8.68 19.26 -6.62
N HIS A 26 8.45 20.43 -6.02
CA HIS A 26 9.08 20.86 -4.77
C HIS A 26 8.08 21.41 -3.73
N SER A 27 6.76 21.28 -3.96
CA SER A 27 5.77 21.82 -3.04
C SER A 27 5.78 21.10 -1.69
N ARG A 28 5.40 21.80 -0.62
CA ARG A 28 5.00 21.14 0.64
C ARG A 28 3.69 20.38 0.44
N GLY A 29 3.52 19.25 1.12
CA GLY A 29 2.35 18.38 1.03
C GLY A 29 2.67 16.93 1.35
N TYR A 30 1.65 16.07 1.42
CA TYR A 30 1.85 14.63 1.51
C TYR A 30 2.33 14.10 0.15
N PRO A 31 3.48 13.41 0.08
CA PRO A 31 4.00 12.89 -1.17
C PRO A 31 3.30 11.58 -1.50
N GLU A 32 2.32 11.63 -2.40
CA GLU A 32 1.70 10.44 -2.96
C GLU A 32 2.32 10.13 -4.33
N PHE A 33 2.54 8.83 -4.57
CA PHE A 33 3.08 8.33 -5.83
C PHE A 33 2.38 7.03 -6.20
N LEU A 34 2.06 6.87 -7.48
CA LEU A 34 1.48 5.65 -8.04
C LEU A 34 2.15 5.33 -9.37
N TRP A 35 2.92 4.25 -9.42
CA TRP A 35 3.59 3.82 -10.64
C TRP A 35 2.67 2.99 -11.53
N ALA A 36 2.81 3.17 -12.84
CA ALA A 36 2.27 2.23 -13.82
C ALA A 36 2.93 0.85 -13.66
N GLU A 37 2.17 -0.21 -13.94
CA GLU A 37 2.67 -1.59 -13.88
C GLU A 37 3.92 -1.80 -14.76
N ASP A 38 3.93 -1.22 -15.94
CA ASP A 38 5.03 -1.30 -16.91
C ASP A 38 6.14 -0.26 -16.66
N SER A 39 6.01 0.55 -15.60
CA SER A 39 6.94 1.61 -15.23
C SER A 39 7.12 2.70 -16.30
N SER A 40 6.19 2.81 -17.26
CA SER A 40 6.26 3.81 -18.35
C SER A 40 5.80 5.21 -17.93
N TYR A 41 5.00 5.30 -16.89
CA TYR A 41 4.56 6.55 -16.27
C TYR A 41 4.36 6.39 -14.76
N LEU A 42 4.18 7.52 -14.08
CA LEU A 42 3.73 7.56 -12.69
C LEU A 42 2.77 8.72 -12.46
N TYR A 43 1.84 8.55 -11.53
CA TYR A 43 1.08 9.64 -10.93
C TYR A 43 1.79 10.14 -9.67
N TYR A 44 1.73 11.44 -9.43
CA TYR A 44 2.25 12.07 -8.22
C TYR A 44 1.44 13.30 -7.84
N VAL A 45 1.46 13.65 -6.54
CA VAL A 45 0.83 14.89 -6.05
C VAL A 45 1.88 15.98 -5.90
N ASP A 46 1.60 17.16 -6.45
CA ASP A 46 2.35 18.40 -6.19
C ASP A 46 1.37 19.57 -6.14
N LYS A 47 1.56 20.49 -5.17
CA LYS A 47 0.68 21.62 -4.88
C LYS A 47 -0.79 21.22 -4.60
N PHE A 48 -1.00 20.05 -4.01
CA PHE A 48 -2.34 19.46 -3.79
C PHE A 48 -3.10 19.16 -5.09
N GLU A 49 -2.39 19.05 -6.21
CA GLU A 49 -2.95 18.67 -7.51
C GLU A 49 -2.34 17.33 -7.96
N GLY A 50 -3.13 16.53 -8.68
CA GLY A 50 -2.67 15.29 -9.31
C GLY A 50 -1.93 15.56 -10.61
N TRP A 51 -0.81 14.87 -10.81
CA TRP A 51 0.00 14.97 -12.01
C TRP A 51 0.37 13.58 -12.53
N LYS A 52 0.48 13.45 -13.86
CA LYS A 52 1.03 12.30 -14.57
C LYS A 52 2.36 12.67 -15.21
N TYR A 53 3.40 11.91 -14.92
CA TYR A 53 4.70 12.00 -15.58
C TYR A 53 4.90 10.81 -16.52
N THR A 54 5.16 11.07 -17.80
CA THR A 54 5.43 10.02 -18.80
C THR A 54 6.93 9.97 -19.10
N LEU A 55 7.58 8.82 -18.86
CA LEU A 55 9.04 8.69 -18.96
C LEU A 55 9.54 8.85 -20.40
N ALA A 56 8.81 8.34 -21.38
CA ALA A 56 9.26 8.35 -22.78
C ALA A 56 9.33 9.76 -23.40
N THR A 57 8.60 10.72 -22.84
CA THR A 57 8.44 12.07 -23.42
C THR A 57 8.78 13.19 -22.44
N ASP A 58 9.15 12.84 -21.20
CA ASP A 58 9.32 13.76 -20.07
C ASP A 58 8.12 14.68 -19.83
N ALA A 59 6.93 14.26 -20.26
CA ALA A 59 5.73 15.08 -20.21
C ALA A 59 5.13 15.06 -18.81
N LYS A 60 4.82 16.26 -18.28
CA LYS A 60 4.05 16.48 -17.06
C LYS A 60 2.67 16.98 -17.43
N GLN A 61 1.64 16.25 -17.03
CA GLN A 61 0.25 16.60 -17.29
C GLN A 61 -0.52 16.63 -15.97
N GLN A 62 -1.25 17.71 -15.71
CA GLN A 62 -2.19 17.74 -14.59
C GLN A 62 -3.38 16.82 -14.90
N VAL A 63 -3.81 16.04 -13.91
CA VAL A 63 -4.90 15.06 -14.02
C VAL A 63 -5.81 15.13 -12.81
N GLU A 64 -7.06 14.71 -12.99
CA GLU A 64 -8.05 14.58 -11.91
C GLU A 64 -8.09 13.16 -11.33
N THR A 65 -7.27 12.25 -11.86
CA THR A 65 -7.18 10.86 -11.39
C THR A 65 -6.85 10.81 -9.91
N GLU A 66 -7.79 10.24 -9.15
CA GLU A 66 -7.63 10.05 -7.72
C GLU A 66 -6.66 8.90 -7.44
N PHE A 67 -5.81 9.03 -6.43
CA PHE A 67 -5.00 7.94 -5.91
C PHE A 67 -4.53 8.32 -4.51
N ASN A 68 -3.95 7.36 -3.81
CA ASN A 68 -3.33 7.57 -2.51
C ASN A 68 -2.17 6.56 -2.32
N GLU A 69 -1.54 6.57 -1.16
CA GLU A 69 -0.43 5.67 -0.82
C GLU A 69 -0.83 4.18 -0.74
N TYR A 70 -2.14 3.88 -0.77
CA TYR A 70 -2.72 2.55 -0.79
C TYR A 70 -3.36 2.22 -2.14
N SER A 71 -2.78 2.76 -3.21
CA SER A 71 -3.21 2.50 -4.59
C SER A 71 -2.22 1.62 -5.34
N VAL A 72 -2.71 0.83 -6.30
CA VAL A 72 -1.87 0.07 -7.25
C VAL A 72 -2.54 -0.02 -8.61
N ILE A 73 -1.73 0.04 -9.68
CA ILE A 73 -2.16 -0.23 -11.06
C ILE A 73 -1.70 -1.63 -11.42
N TYR A 74 -2.64 -2.48 -11.83
CA TYR A 74 -2.35 -3.86 -12.20
C TYR A 74 -3.37 -4.41 -13.20
N ASN A 75 -2.90 -5.03 -14.28
CA ASN A 75 -3.71 -5.61 -15.35
C ASN A 75 -4.78 -4.64 -15.92
N GLY A 76 -4.40 -3.39 -16.12
CA GLY A 76 -5.29 -2.36 -16.70
C GLY A 76 -6.31 -1.74 -15.73
N ASN A 77 -6.28 -2.13 -14.45
CA ASN A 77 -7.14 -1.55 -13.41
C ASN A 77 -6.31 -0.80 -12.36
N ARG A 78 -6.88 0.27 -11.82
CA ARG A 78 -6.42 0.95 -10.61
C ARG A 78 -7.24 0.49 -9.42
N TYR A 79 -6.56 0.05 -8.37
CA TYR A 79 -7.16 -0.40 -7.12
C TYR A 79 -6.75 0.59 -6.03
N MET A 80 -7.69 1.06 -5.22
CA MET A 80 -7.43 2.05 -4.19
C MET A 80 -8.15 1.69 -2.90
N VAL A 81 -7.42 1.58 -1.79
CA VAL A 81 -8.03 1.45 -0.46
C VAL A 81 -8.27 2.83 0.12
N ASP A 82 -9.52 3.20 0.28
CA ASP A 82 -9.92 4.51 0.79
C ASP A 82 -10.28 4.44 2.29
N GLU A 83 -11.05 5.40 2.80
CA GLU A 83 -11.42 5.49 4.22
C GLU A 83 -12.40 4.41 4.68
N TYR A 84 -13.19 3.84 3.78
CA TYR A 84 -14.29 2.92 4.13
C TYR A 84 -14.29 1.61 3.33
N GLY A 85 -13.45 1.51 2.30
CA GLY A 85 -13.53 0.39 1.37
C GLY A 85 -12.41 0.36 0.35
N VAL A 86 -12.61 -0.46 -0.67
CA VAL A 86 -11.72 -0.58 -1.83
C VAL A 86 -12.50 -0.19 -3.07
N GLY A 87 -12.00 0.78 -3.82
CA GLY A 87 -12.48 1.12 -5.16
C GLY A 87 -11.63 0.44 -6.23
N VAL A 88 -12.28 0.02 -7.32
CA VAL A 88 -11.63 -0.52 -8.52
C VAL A 88 -12.06 0.30 -9.71
N PHE A 89 -11.09 0.80 -10.46
CA PHE A 89 -11.28 1.71 -11.58
C PHE A 89 -10.60 1.13 -12.83
N ASP A 90 -11.18 1.37 -13.99
CA ASP A 90 -10.49 1.16 -15.26
C ASP A 90 -9.42 2.23 -15.41
N GLU A 91 -8.14 1.84 -15.55
CA GLU A 91 -7.03 2.79 -15.57
C GLU A 91 -7.02 3.67 -16.83
N ALA A 92 -7.53 3.16 -17.96
CA ALA A 92 -7.49 3.89 -19.22
C ALA A 92 -8.56 4.99 -19.30
N THR A 93 -9.72 4.75 -18.69
CA THR A 93 -10.90 5.63 -18.76
C THR A 93 -11.21 6.34 -17.44
N ASP A 94 -10.47 6.02 -16.38
CA ASP A 94 -10.65 6.54 -15.01
C ASP A 94 -12.06 6.32 -14.44
N THR A 95 -12.76 5.30 -14.95
CA THR A 95 -14.15 5.01 -14.56
C THR A 95 -14.17 3.98 -13.44
N GLU A 96 -14.93 4.26 -12.36
CA GLU A 96 -15.15 3.26 -11.31
C GLU A 96 -15.91 2.05 -11.88
N LEU A 97 -15.31 0.87 -11.73
CA LEU A 97 -15.90 -0.40 -12.12
C LEU A 97 -16.79 -0.95 -11.00
N TYR A 98 -16.30 -0.90 -9.76
CA TYR A 98 -17.03 -1.29 -8.55
C TYR A 98 -16.24 -0.92 -7.28
N SER A 99 -16.95 -0.90 -6.15
CA SER A 99 -16.37 -0.75 -4.83
C SER A 99 -16.85 -1.82 -3.84
N ILE A 100 -16.07 -2.06 -2.79
CA ILE A 100 -16.37 -2.98 -1.69
C ILE A 100 -16.24 -2.21 -0.38
N VAL A 101 -17.36 -2.10 0.34
CA VAL A 101 -17.45 -1.41 1.64
C VAL A 101 -17.88 -2.43 2.68
N PRO A 102 -16.95 -2.99 3.47
CA PRO A 102 -17.25 -4.05 4.44
C PRO A 102 -18.23 -3.66 5.55
N ASP A 103 -18.33 -2.37 5.84
CA ASP A 103 -19.18 -1.85 6.90
C ASP A 103 -19.81 -0.53 6.49
N ASN A 104 -21.09 -0.59 6.16
CA ASN A 104 -21.93 0.54 5.81
C ASN A 104 -23.04 0.81 6.83
N ALA A 105 -23.08 0.03 7.92
CA ALA A 105 -24.17 0.08 8.91
C ALA A 105 -23.77 0.87 10.16
N ARG A 106 -22.48 0.87 10.51
CA ARG A 106 -22.00 1.61 11.68
C ARG A 106 -21.78 3.09 11.37
N PRO A 107 -21.73 3.94 12.42
CA PRO A 107 -21.35 5.33 12.28
C PRO A 107 -20.00 5.49 11.55
N ALA A 108 -19.87 6.53 10.74
CA ALA A 108 -18.69 6.75 9.91
C ALA A 108 -17.37 6.75 10.71
N ASP A 109 -17.35 7.30 11.93
CA ASP A 109 -16.15 7.34 12.76
C ASP A 109 -15.72 5.95 13.30
N GLU A 110 -16.67 5.02 13.40
CA GLU A 110 -16.45 3.62 13.78
C GLU A 110 -16.10 2.75 12.58
N ALA A 111 -16.69 3.02 11.41
CA ALA A 111 -16.45 2.30 10.16
C ALA A 111 -15.13 2.71 9.49
N ARG A 112 -14.60 3.90 9.80
CA ARG A 112 -13.39 4.45 9.17
C ARG A 112 -12.16 3.59 9.42
N PHE A 113 -11.48 3.24 8.32
CA PHE A 113 -10.20 2.56 8.30
C PHE A 113 -9.09 3.47 8.83
N ARG A 114 -8.41 3.00 9.87
CA ARG A 114 -7.31 3.72 10.56
C ARG A 114 -5.95 3.18 10.17
N LYS A 115 -5.90 1.89 9.86
CA LYS A 115 -4.76 1.27 9.21
C LYS A 115 -5.30 0.52 8.01
N LYS A 116 -4.53 0.52 6.94
CA LYS A 116 -4.88 -0.17 5.71
C LYS A 116 -3.64 -0.60 4.96
N SER A 117 -3.82 -1.56 4.08
CA SER A 117 -2.80 -2.02 3.15
C SER A 117 -3.45 -2.68 1.95
N LEU A 118 -2.72 -2.69 0.84
CA LEU A 118 -3.17 -3.30 -0.41
C LEU A 118 -2.07 -4.22 -0.91
N SER A 119 -2.46 -5.43 -1.34
CA SER A 119 -1.54 -6.34 -1.99
C SER A 119 -1.10 -5.77 -3.35
N PRO A 120 0.11 -6.09 -3.83
CA PRO A 120 0.70 -5.49 -5.03
C PRO A 120 -0.08 -5.73 -6.32
N ASN A 121 -0.92 -6.76 -6.36
CA ASN A 121 -1.78 -7.07 -7.51
C ASN A 121 -3.23 -6.59 -7.31
N GLY A 122 -3.48 -5.78 -6.29
CA GLY A 122 -4.82 -5.26 -5.95
C GLY A 122 -5.82 -6.31 -5.46
N ARG A 123 -5.43 -7.59 -5.35
CA ARG A 123 -6.38 -8.70 -5.10
C ARG A 123 -6.91 -8.71 -3.67
N PHE A 124 -6.03 -8.49 -2.70
CA PHE A 124 -6.40 -8.45 -1.30
C PHE A 124 -6.10 -7.07 -0.70
N ALA A 125 -7.01 -6.57 0.11
CA ALA A 125 -6.80 -5.41 0.95
C ALA A 125 -7.03 -5.79 2.41
N TRP A 126 -6.32 -5.14 3.32
CA TRP A 126 -6.57 -5.25 4.74
C TRP A 126 -6.90 -3.88 5.31
N ALA A 127 -7.77 -3.85 6.32
CA ALA A 127 -8.11 -2.64 7.03
C ALA A 127 -8.40 -2.90 8.51
N GLU A 128 -8.09 -1.92 9.36
CA GLU A 128 -8.39 -1.93 10.79
C GLU A 128 -9.17 -0.65 11.15
N THR A 129 -10.33 -0.81 11.80
CA THR A 129 -11.07 0.26 12.45
C THR A 129 -10.74 0.30 13.95
N ARG A 130 -11.45 1.11 14.74
CA ARG A 130 -11.28 1.08 16.22
C ARG A 130 -11.62 -0.27 16.84
N SER A 131 -12.55 -1.00 16.25
CA SER A 131 -13.15 -2.18 16.86
C SER A 131 -13.06 -3.41 15.99
N HIS A 132 -12.74 -3.31 14.70
CA HIS A 132 -12.76 -4.44 13.77
C HIS A 132 -11.55 -4.48 12.86
N ARG A 133 -11.18 -5.66 12.38
CA ARG A 133 -10.24 -5.85 11.27
C ARG A 133 -10.90 -6.60 10.14
N TYR A 134 -10.48 -6.28 8.92
CA TYR A 134 -11.03 -6.82 7.67
C TYR A 134 -9.90 -7.34 6.79
N ILE A 135 -10.11 -8.49 6.17
CA ILE A 135 -9.41 -8.90 4.96
C ILE A 135 -10.44 -8.95 3.82
N ILE A 136 -10.18 -8.20 2.75
CA ILE A 136 -11.09 -7.99 1.63
C ILE A 136 -10.50 -8.70 0.41
N ASP A 137 -11.26 -9.64 -0.17
CA ASP A 137 -10.95 -10.25 -1.46
C ASP A 137 -11.62 -9.43 -2.56
N VAL A 138 -10.83 -8.59 -3.20
CA VAL A 138 -11.29 -7.60 -4.19
C VAL A 138 -11.78 -8.30 -5.46
N LYS A 139 -11.18 -9.44 -5.81
CA LYS A 139 -11.58 -10.22 -6.98
C LYS A 139 -12.94 -10.88 -6.75
N ASN A 140 -13.13 -11.47 -5.58
CA ASN A 140 -14.37 -12.19 -5.24
C ASN A 140 -15.46 -11.26 -4.65
N LYS A 141 -15.16 -9.97 -4.48
CA LYS A 141 -16.07 -8.97 -3.92
C LYS A 141 -16.62 -9.37 -2.55
N SER A 142 -15.74 -9.94 -1.73
CA SER A 142 -16.09 -10.47 -0.41
C SER A 142 -15.09 -10.02 0.64
N PHE A 143 -15.44 -10.20 1.90
CA PHE A 143 -14.55 -9.89 3.01
C PHE A 143 -14.79 -10.86 4.16
N GLN A 144 -13.77 -11.00 5.00
CA GLN A 144 -13.89 -11.59 6.34
C GLN A 144 -13.58 -10.50 7.37
N SER A 145 -14.17 -10.63 8.55
CA SER A 145 -13.98 -9.67 9.63
C SER A 145 -13.75 -10.33 10.98
N GLU A 146 -13.06 -9.65 11.87
CA GLU A 146 -12.99 -9.99 13.29
C GLU A 146 -13.19 -8.75 14.17
N GLU A 147 -13.76 -8.94 15.35
CA GLU A 147 -13.76 -7.92 16.40
C GLU A 147 -12.37 -7.86 17.07
N ILE A 148 -11.91 -6.65 17.37
CA ILE A 148 -10.65 -6.41 18.07
C ILE A 148 -10.88 -6.62 19.55
N ILE A 149 -10.45 -7.77 20.05
CA ILE A 149 -10.38 -8.04 21.48
C ILE A 149 -9.04 -7.51 22.02
N PRO A 150 -9.04 -6.56 22.98
CA PRO A 150 -7.80 -6.01 23.53
C PRO A 150 -6.87 -7.11 24.07
N ARG A 151 -5.58 -7.01 23.73
CA ARG A 151 -4.49 -7.95 24.10
C ARG A 151 -4.59 -9.37 23.51
N ALA A 152 -5.67 -9.73 22.83
CA ALA A 152 -5.75 -11.00 22.12
C ALA A 152 -4.95 -10.98 20.81
N MET A 153 -4.46 -12.14 20.38
CA MET A 153 -3.96 -12.31 19.02
C MET A 153 -5.15 -12.50 18.09
N GLY A 154 -5.37 -11.54 17.20
CA GLY A 154 -6.41 -11.64 16.17
C GLY A 154 -5.90 -12.35 14.93
N LYS A 155 -6.82 -12.96 14.19
CA LYS A 155 -6.60 -13.62 12.90
C LYS A 155 -6.11 -12.65 11.83
N PHE A 156 -6.51 -11.39 11.88
CA PHE A 156 -6.14 -10.38 10.88
C PHE A 156 -5.20 -9.32 11.45
N ARG A 157 -4.42 -9.67 12.48
CA ARG A 157 -3.47 -8.75 13.12
C ARG A 157 -2.15 -8.70 12.35
N TYR A 158 -1.54 -7.52 12.26
CA TYR A 158 -0.20 -7.30 11.67
C TYR A 158 -0.11 -7.29 10.13
N PHE A 159 -1.19 -6.93 9.45
CA PHE A 159 -1.25 -6.92 7.98
C PHE A 159 -0.86 -5.55 7.39
N GLU A 160 0.06 -4.82 8.04
CA GLU A 160 0.43 -3.45 7.62
C GLU A 160 1.06 -3.42 6.21
N ILE A 161 1.74 -4.50 5.82
CA ILE A 161 2.18 -4.73 4.44
C ILE A 161 1.72 -6.11 4.01
N LEU A 162 1.00 -6.17 2.88
CA LEU A 162 0.57 -7.41 2.24
C LEU A 162 1.57 -7.81 1.15
N GLY A 163 1.99 -9.07 1.17
CA GLY A 163 2.66 -9.69 0.02
C GLY A 163 1.69 -9.98 -1.13
N LYS A 164 2.24 -10.40 -2.28
CA LYS A 164 1.44 -10.85 -3.43
C LYS A 164 0.42 -11.91 -3.01
N ASP A 165 -0.81 -11.75 -3.46
CA ASP A 165 -1.94 -12.64 -3.14
C ASP A 165 -2.18 -12.87 -1.63
N ALA A 166 -1.72 -11.93 -0.79
CA ALA A 166 -1.71 -12.07 0.67
C ALA A 166 -1.21 -13.46 1.11
N LYS A 167 -0.06 -13.89 0.56
CA LYS A 167 0.63 -15.11 1.03
C LYS A 167 1.43 -14.85 2.31
N TYR A 168 1.95 -13.63 2.41
CA TYR A 168 2.78 -13.18 3.51
C TYR A 168 2.32 -11.81 3.99
N ILE A 169 2.63 -11.50 5.24
CA ILE A 169 2.55 -10.14 5.76
C ILE A 169 3.91 -9.68 6.28
N HIS A 170 4.04 -8.37 6.37
CA HIS A 170 5.12 -7.72 7.09
C HIS A 170 4.53 -6.62 7.99
N GLU A 171 5.00 -6.56 9.23
CA GLU A 171 4.64 -5.51 10.20
C GLU A 171 5.87 -4.97 10.90
N GLY A 172 5.86 -3.65 11.12
CA GLY A 172 6.79 -2.96 12.00
C GLY A 172 8.16 -2.70 11.39
N ALA A 173 8.76 -1.59 11.82
CA ALA A 173 10.06 -1.15 11.36
C ALA A 173 11.19 -1.43 12.36
N THR A 174 10.95 -1.26 13.66
CA THR A 174 11.89 -1.61 14.75
C THR A 174 11.79 -3.06 15.19
N ARG A 175 10.56 -3.59 15.17
CA ARG A 175 10.23 -4.99 15.41
C ARG A 175 9.55 -5.51 14.16
N VAL A 176 10.32 -6.17 13.32
CA VAL A 176 9.84 -6.74 12.07
C VAL A 176 9.20 -8.09 12.37
N VAL A 177 7.94 -8.26 12.00
CA VAL A 177 7.25 -9.53 11.96
C VAL A 177 6.98 -9.89 10.51
N VAL A 178 7.38 -11.09 10.09
CA VAL A 178 6.99 -11.66 8.79
C VAL A 178 6.24 -12.96 9.07
N SER A 179 5.05 -13.11 8.52
CA SER A 179 4.22 -14.31 8.73
C SER A 179 3.74 -14.88 7.40
N LYS A 180 3.71 -16.22 7.32
CA LYS A 180 2.95 -16.93 6.28
C LYS A 180 1.50 -16.89 6.70
N LEU A 181 0.63 -16.44 5.80
CA LEU A 181 -0.78 -16.57 6.05
C LEU A 181 -1.27 -17.99 5.75
N THR A 182 -2.31 -18.42 6.47
CA THR A 182 -3.02 -19.68 6.15
C THR A 182 -3.77 -19.56 4.82
N GLU A 183 -4.34 -20.67 4.34
CA GLU A 183 -5.17 -20.66 3.13
C GLU A 183 -6.36 -19.70 3.26
N GLU A 184 -6.97 -19.62 4.46
CA GLU A 184 -8.05 -18.71 4.81
C GLU A 184 -7.59 -17.26 5.06
N LYS A 185 -6.31 -16.97 4.86
CA LYS A 185 -5.70 -15.66 5.07
C LYS A 185 -5.65 -15.22 6.54
N HIS A 186 -5.60 -16.17 7.46
CA HIS A 186 -5.32 -15.86 8.86
C HIS A 186 -3.82 -15.71 9.10
N PHE A 187 -3.47 -14.88 10.08
CA PHE A 187 -2.12 -14.79 10.63
C PHE A 187 -1.66 -16.20 11.07
N GLY A 188 -0.53 -16.64 10.53
CA GLY A 188 -0.01 -17.99 10.74
C GLY A 188 1.35 -17.98 11.47
N PRO A 189 2.19 -19.00 11.20
CA PRO A 189 3.57 -19.02 11.68
C PRO A 189 4.31 -17.74 11.29
N TYR A 190 5.19 -17.27 12.17
CA TYR A 190 5.89 -16.00 11.95
C TYR A 190 7.32 -16.04 12.47
N LEU A 191 8.17 -15.31 11.76
CA LEU A 191 9.49 -14.90 12.21
C LEU A 191 9.42 -13.49 12.75
N LYS A 192 10.23 -13.23 13.78
CA LYS A 192 10.29 -11.92 14.41
C LYS A 192 11.73 -11.53 14.64
N TRP A 193 12.11 -10.37 14.12
CA TRP A 193 13.38 -9.74 14.39
C TRP A 193 13.15 -8.43 15.13
N LYS A 194 14.14 -8.02 15.91
CA LYS A 194 14.18 -6.70 16.53
C LYS A 194 15.52 -6.08 16.22
N GLN A 195 15.55 -4.77 15.95
CA GLN A 195 16.82 -4.07 15.90
C GLN A 195 17.54 -4.23 17.24
N THR A 196 18.84 -4.52 17.18
CA THR A 196 19.72 -4.57 18.36
C THR A 196 20.50 -3.26 18.43
N ASN A 197 20.40 -2.52 19.52
CA ASN A 197 21.30 -1.40 19.87
C ASN A 197 21.51 -0.33 18.78
N SER A 198 20.49 0.03 17.99
CA SER A 198 20.63 1.10 16.98
C SER A 198 20.51 2.52 17.53
N GLY A 199 19.94 2.71 18.73
CA GLY A 199 19.67 4.04 19.32
C GLY A 199 18.67 4.90 18.53
N HIS A 200 18.13 4.38 17.42
CA HIS A 200 17.25 5.09 16.50
C HIS A 200 15.92 4.33 16.35
N SER A 201 14.80 5.05 16.38
CA SER A 201 13.48 4.51 16.00
C SER A 201 13.34 4.59 14.49
N ALA A 202 13.05 3.46 13.85
CA ALA A 202 12.52 3.46 12.50
C ALA A 202 10.99 3.36 12.63
N ASP A 203 10.26 4.33 12.10
CA ASP A 203 8.79 4.35 12.21
C ASP A 203 8.10 3.79 10.95
N LEU A 204 8.83 3.72 9.82
CA LEU A 204 8.34 3.24 8.54
C LEU A 204 9.13 2.02 8.07
N SER A 205 8.41 1.02 7.55
CA SER A 205 8.97 -0.25 7.10
C SER A 205 9.80 -0.09 5.81
N SER A 206 10.79 -0.96 5.66
CA SER A 206 11.69 -0.98 4.49
C SER A 206 10.94 -1.35 3.19
N LEU A 207 11.46 -0.86 2.05
CA LEU A 207 10.98 -1.18 0.70
C LEU A 207 10.99 -2.69 0.46
N TYR A 208 9.81 -3.29 0.29
CA TYR A 208 9.64 -4.66 -0.17
C TYR A 208 9.30 -4.66 -1.66
N ASN A 209 10.17 -5.25 -2.50
CA ASN A 209 9.79 -5.51 -3.89
C ASN A 209 8.82 -6.68 -3.91
N ALA A 210 7.55 -6.35 -3.91
CA ALA A 210 6.50 -7.31 -3.63
C ALA A 210 6.15 -8.26 -4.79
N PHE A 211 6.79 -8.06 -5.95
CA PHE A 211 6.78 -8.99 -7.06
C PHE A 211 8.09 -9.78 -7.22
N ALA A 212 9.18 -9.35 -6.55
CA ALA A 212 10.41 -10.12 -6.55
C ALA A 212 10.17 -11.51 -5.92
N ASN A 213 10.88 -12.51 -6.43
CA ASN A 213 10.77 -13.89 -5.94
C ASN A 213 9.32 -14.41 -5.90
N ASN A 214 8.49 -14.07 -6.90
CA ASN A 214 7.07 -14.41 -6.97
C ASN A 214 6.21 -13.92 -5.78
N GLY A 215 6.68 -12.90 -5.06
CA GLY A 215 6.04 -12.37 -3.85
C GLY A 215 6.34 -13.19 -2.59
N ASP A 216 7.34 -14.07 -2.64
CA ASP A 216 7.81 -14.83 -1.48
C ASP A 216 8.91 -14.04 -0.76
N PHE A 217 8.78 -13.92 0.57
CA PHE A 217 9.76 -13.21 1.41
C PHE A 217 11.04 -14.00 1.67
N VAL A 218 10.98 -15.33 1.62
CA VAL A 218 12.09 -16.25 1.87
C VAL A 218 12.23 -17.22 0.71
N LYS A 219 13.46 -17.67 0.43
CA LYS A 219 13.73 -18.75 -0.54
C LYS A 219 13.75 -20.08 0.20
N GLY A 220 12.93 -21.05 -0.21
CA GLY A 220 12.78 -22.35 0.43
C GLY A 220 11.35 -22.63 0.90
N GLU A 221 11.07 -23.84 1.39
CA GLU A 221 9.72 -24.23 1.86
C GLU A 221 9.41 -23.81 3.30
N GLU A 222 10.42 -23.42 4.09
CA GLU A 222 10.27 -23.07 5.50
C GLU A 222 10.19 -21.55 5.73
N LEU A 223 9.26 -21.20 6.63
CA LEU A 223 9.22 -19.95 7.39
C LEU A 223 9.42 -20.27 8.87
#